data_AF-T0LNK8-F1
#
_entry.id   AF-T0LNK8-F1
#
_cell.length_a   1.000
_cell.length_b   1.000
_cell.length_c   1.000
_cell.angle_alpha   90.00
_cell.angle_beta   90.00
_cell.angle_gamma   90.00
#
_symmetry.space_group_name_H-M   'P 1'
#
loop_
_entity.id
_entity.type
_entity.pdbx_description
1 polymer ?
#
loop_
_entity_poly.entity_id
_entity_poly.type
_entity_poly.pdbx_seq_one_letter_code
_entity_poly.pdbx_strand_id
1 'polypeptide(L)'
;MRYLARRYGEYFGFNVPDVLSADNLPFKGQDLETRKEPVFVNGNVVTINRINRLNARELMKTVTDIRNTYADKLVYLPGFGLPNDYPVLFYSGIDLLDDSPIRLLGDRKCVSEFGTYEGEGCADKNNAEMTRVLDLIHLSLKNGKFRELVENHSFSNFSKEVLRIMDMEFYGFMERYMDYRPKKIMATSVEGIYRPEIVDFRTRIQGLRQTAENLLLIPCSAIKPYSRSKTHRILHSFIGPYISGIQEVIVTSPLGLVPREVESFFPAMYYDIPVTGHWFEEEKRVLYNLSNDYFRGKKYSSVFYILPKEEGEILELFEGAEGITGSLNFENSEKLSMIIRSHRVSGNRKKKETAEYSNVLKFLYGMEVDPEGLGQRKEGNRRFILLNDSPILIRTVSGIRMMRGLGEILLKEGKRVVETEGIFKGDNLFIPGIKGISEDVKPGMEVVLVKDGSPVGRGVSQISSFDLALEKKGIGVSDVSYFGSAE
;
A
#
# COMPACT_ATOMS: atom_id res chain seq x y z
N MET A 1 3.47 4.83 -2.46
CA MET A 1 2.89 5.81 -3.41
C MET A 1 3.86 6.09 -4.54
N ARG A 2 3.46 5.79 -5.77
CA ARG A 2 4.32 5.46 -6.92
C ARG A 2 4.94 6.66 -7.65
N TYR A 3 5.34 7.72 -6.94
CA TYR A 3 5.76 9.03 -7.51
C TYR A 3 4.96 9.42 -8.77
N LEU A 4 3.66 9.16 -8.69
CA LEU A 4 2.65 9.47 -9.67
C LEU A 4 2.92 8.94 -11.10
N ALA A 5 3.12 7.61 -11.23
CA ALA A 5 3.05 6.81 -12.49
C ALA A 5 4.25 6.82 -13.47
N ARG A 6 5.49 6.81 -12.97
CA ARG A 6 6.75 6.83 -13.75
C ARG A 6 7.00 8.15 -14.50
N ARG A 7 7.33 9.22 -13.76
CA ARG A 7 8.21 10.27 -14.30
C ARG A 7 9.49 10.33 -13.50
N TYR A 8 10.29 9.27 -13.60
CA TYR A 8 11.70 9.39 -13.28
C TYR A 8 12.55 8.93 -14.46
N GLY A 9 13.58 9.69 -14.79
CA GLY A 9 14.27 9.63 -16.09
C GLY A 9 13.90 10.80 -17.00
N GLU A 10 14.11 10.65 -18.31
CA GLU A 10 14.03 11.76 -19.26
C GLU A 10 12.61 12.01 -19.81
N TYR A 11 12.08 13.22 -19.58
CA TYR A 11 10.78 13.69 -20.04
C TYR A 11 10.87 15.10 -20.62
N PHE A 12 10.46 15.27 -21.87
CA PHE A 12 10.49 16.58 -22.56
C PHE A 12 11.86 17.29 -22.52
N GLY A 13 12.95 16.53 -22.46
CA GLY A 13 14.32 17.04 -22.34
C GLY A 13 14.79 17.32 -20.91
N PHE A 14 14.00 16.97 -19.88
CA PHE A 14 14.35 17.09 -18.47
C PHE A 14 14.62 15.72 -17.88
N ASN A 15 15.65 15.58 -17.05
CA ASN A 15 15.71 14.47 -16.11
C ASN A 15 14.70 14.76 -14.98
N VAL A 16 13.92 13.80 -14.52
CA VAL A 16 12.92 14.02 -13.45
C VAL A 16 13.17 13.01 -12.33
N PRO A 17 13.04 13.41 -11.06
CA PRO A 17 12.98 14.79 -10.56
C PRO A 17 14.32 15.53 -10.75
N ASP A 18 14.29 16.85 -10.86
CA ASP A 18 15.49 17.66 -11.05
C ASP A 18 15.36 19.09 -10.50
N VAL A 19 16.51 19.72 -10.28
CA VAL A 19 16.64 21.12 -9.83
C VAL A 19 17.38 21.90 -10.90
N LEU A 20 16.65 22.77 -11.59
CA LEU A 20 17.15 23.54 -12.73
C LEU A 20 18.00 24.73 -12.26
N SER A 21 18.93 25.15 -13.11
CA SER A 21 19.60 26.44 -12.90
C SER A 21 18.64 27.59 -13.20
N ALA A 22 18.46 28.50 -12.25
CA ALA A 22 17.65 29.71 -12.43
C ALA A 22 18.16 30.62 -13.57
N ASP A 23 19.46 30.54 -13.88
CA ASP A 23 20.07 31.28 -14.98
C ASP A 23 19.66 30.72 -16.36
N ASN A 24 19.27 29.46 -16.43
CA ASN A 24 18.94 28.78 -17.67
C ASN A 24 17.61 28.02 -17.59
N LEU A 25 16.55 28.73 -17.19
CA LEU A 25 15.20 28.18 -17.25
C LEU A 25 14.71 28.12 -18.70
N PRO A 26 14.33 26.93 -19.22
CA PRO A 26 13.88 26.77 -20.61
C PRO A 26 12.50 27.39 -20.89
N PHE A 27 11.85 27.95 -19.88
CA PHE A 27 10.54 28.60 -19.96
C PHE A 27 10.64 30.14 -20.07
N LYS A 28 11.84 30.69 -20.27
CA LYS A 28 12.06 32.14 -20.46
C LYS A 28 11.42 32.60 -21.79
N GLY A 29 10.46 33.53 -21.71
CA GLY A 29 9.81 34.13 -22.89
C GLY A 29 8.31 34.42 -22.78
N GLN A 30 7.64 34.06 -21.68
CA GLN A 30 6.21 34.34 -21.51
C GLN A 30 5.90 35.82 -21.23
N ASP A 31 4.72 36.25 -21.68
CA ASP A 31 4.20 37.59 -21.42
C ASP A 31 3.99 37.85 -19.91
N LEU A 32 3.97 39.13 -19.55
CA LEU A 32 3.87 39.55 -18.15
C LEU A 32 2.49 39.29 -17.55
N GLU A 33 1.44 39.17 -18.37
CA GLU A 33 0.07 38.94 -17.90
C GLU A 33 -0.14 37.49 -17.46
N THR A 34 0.38 36.52 -18.23
CA THR A 34 0.37 35.09 -17.88
C THR A 34 1.14 34.83 -16.58
N ARG A 35 2.18 35.62 -16.31
CA ARG A 35 2.94 35.58 -15.05
C ARG A 35 2.22 36.21 -13.85
N LYS A 36 1.02 36.77 -14.02
CA LYS A 36 0.19 37.20 -12.88
C LYS A 36 -0.66 36.07 -12.34
N GLU A 37 -0.93 35.06 -13.14
CA GLU A 37 -1.70 33.89 -12.73
C GLU A 37 -0.94 33.08 -11.66
N PRO A 38 -1.66 32.51 -10.66
CA PRO A 38 -1.04 31.68 -9.62
C PRO A 38 -0.49 30.37 -10.19
N VAL A 39 -1.12 29.85 -11.25
CA VAL A 39 -0.72 28.65 -11.99
C VAL A 39 -0.86 28.94 -13.48
N PHE A 40 0.16 28.63 -14.27
CA PHE A 40 0.10 28.78 -15.73
C PHE A 40 0.80 27.64 -16.47
N VAL A 41 0.45 27.44 -17.73
CA VAL A 41 0.99 26.38 -18.58
C VAL A 41 1.96 26.95 -19.61
N ASN A 42 3.14 26.35 -19.72
CA ASN A 42 4.12 26.58 -20.77
C ASN A 42 4.45 25.27 -21.49
N GLY A 43 3.76 25.01 -22.61
CA GLY A 43 3.93 23.79 -23.39
C GLY A 43 3.64 22.53 -22.56
N ASN A 44 4.72 21.81 -22.21
CA ASN A 44 4.66 20.57 -21.43
C ASN A 44 4.87 20.76 -19.93
N VAL A 45 4.97 22.01 -19.45
CA VAL A 45 5.25 22.32 -18.05
C VAL A 45 4.18 23.24 -17.48
N VAL A 46 3.69 22.93 -16.28
CA VAL A 46 2.79 23.75 -15.47
C VAL A 46 3.61 24.39 -14.37
N THR A 47 3.57 25.71 -14.25
CA THR A 47 4.35 26.47 -13.26
C THR A 47 3.47 26.94 -12.12
N ILE A 48 3.89 26.68 -10.88
CA ILE A 48 3.26 27.19 -9.65
C ILE A 48 3.95 28.49 -9.25
N ASN A 49 3.43 29.62 -9.69
CA ASN A 49 4.14 30.89 -9.67
C ASN A 49 4.07 31.63 -8.32
N ARG A 50 2.90 31.62 -7.68
CA ARG A 50 2.66 32.36 -6.43
C ARG A 50 2.02 31.44 -5.40
N ILE A 51 2.86 30.77 -4.62
CA ILE A 51 2.38 29.93 -3.52
C ILE A 51 2.94 30.40 -2.19
N ASN A 52 2.09 30.42 -1.17
CA ASN A 52 2.51 30.72 0.18
C ASN A 52 3.37 29.59 0.73
N ARG A 53 4.66 29.86 0.92
CA ARG A 53 5.65 28.88 1.40
C ARG A 53 5.42 28.40 2.84
N LEU A 54 4.61 29.15 3.59
CA LEU A 54 4.25 28.83 4.97
C LEU A 54 2.95 28.04 5.06
N ASN A 55 2.31 27.70 3.94
CA ASN A 55 1.02 27.03 3.92
C ASN A 55 1.10 25.69 3.16
N ALA A 56 1.48 24.64 3.87
CA ALA A 56 1.59 23.29 3.31
C ALA A 56 0.24 22.76 2.76
N ARG A 57 -0.90 23.14 3.34
CA ARG A 57 -2.23 22.72 2.85
C ARG A 57 -2.56 23.32 1.50
N GLU A 58 -2.29 24.61 1.33
CA GLU A 58 -2.48 25.31 0.06
C GLU A 58 -1.57 24.76 -1.02
N LEU A 59 -0.31 24.44 -0.68
CA LEU A 59 0.60 23.71 -1.56
C LEU A 59 0.00 22.38 -2.00
N MET A 60 -0.43 21.54 -1.05
CA MET A 60 -0.95 20.21 -1.39
C MET A 60 -2.24 20.24 -2.19
N LYS A 61 -3.13 21.20 -1.91
CA LYS A 61 -4.32 21.45 -2.70
C LYS A 61 -3.96 21.82 -4.13
N THR A 62 -3.06 22.79 -4.30
CA THR A 62 -2.62 23.27 -5.62
C THR A 62 -1.98 22.15 -6.44
N VAL A 63 -1.07 21.38 -5.84
CA VAL A 63 -0.42 20.26 -6.52
C VAL A 63 -1.43 19.19 -6.93
N THR A 64 -2.40 18.88 -6.05
CA THR A 64 -3.46 17.91 -6.34
C THR A 64 -4.35 18.38 -7.50
N ASP A 65 -4.79 19.64 -7.49
CA ASP A 65 -5.62 20.23 -8.53
C ASP A 65 -4.89 20.24 -9.89
N ILE A 66 -3.61 20.59 -9.89
CA ILE A 66 -2.75 20.53 -11.09
C ILE A 66 -2.62 19.10 -11.59
N ARG A 67 -2.36 18.12 -10.71
CA ARG A 67 -2.19 16.72 -11.13
C ARG A 67 -3.48 16.08 -11.62
N ASN A 68 -4.64 16.57 -11.17
CA ASN A 68 -5.94 16.17 -11.70
C ASN A 68 -6.20 16.76 -13.09
N THR A 69 -5.77 18.01 -13.32
CA THR A 69 -6.07 18.74 -14.56
C THR A 69 -5.04 18.48 -15.67
N TYR A 70 -3.77 18.34 -15.30
CA TYR A 70 -2.61 18.31 -16.20
C TYR A 70 -1.72 17.10 -15.92
N ALA A 71 -2.32 15.90 -15.88
CA ALA A 71 -1.62 14.65 -15.61
C ALA A 71 -0.47 14.33 -16.59
N ASP A 72 -0.54 14.88 -17.81
CA ASP A 72 0.44 14.71 -18.88
C ASP A 72 1.61 15.71 -18.81
N LYS A 73 1.56 16.73 -17.96
CA LYS A 73 2.57 17.81 -17.89
C LYS A 73 3.50 17.70 -16.68
N LEU A 74 4.70 18.27 -16.81
CA LEU A 74 5.63 18.42 -15.69
C LEU A 74 5.16 19.56 -14.79
N VAL A 75 5.29 19.40 -13.48
CA VAL A 75 4.97 20.43 -12.49
C VAL A 75 6.25 21.09 -12.02
N TYR A 76 6.41 22.38 -12.30
CA TYR A 76 7.55 23.19 -11.89
C TYR A 76 7.14 24.12 -10.74
N LEU A 77 7.90 24.06 -9.65
CA LEU A 77 7.73 24.95 -8.50
C LEU A 77 8.95 25.89 -8.37
N PRO A 78 8.87 27.12 -8.91
CA PRO A 78 9.97 28.07 -8.90
C PRO A 78 10.38 28.54 -7.50
N GLY A 79 11.69 28.59 -7.29
CA GLY A 79 12.35 29.22 -6.16
C GLY A 79 11.93 28.71 -4.80
N PHE A 80 11.58 27.43 -4.67
CA PHE A 80 11.04 26.86 -3.45
C PHE A 80 11.91 25.74 -2.88
N GLY A 81 11.98 25.69 -1.55
CA GLY A 81 12.64 24.61 -0.81
C GLY A 81 14.15 24.73 -0.79
N LEU A 82 14.76 24.08 0.19
CA LEU A 82 16.19 23.81 0.23
C LEU A 82 16.44 22.31 0.04
N PRO A 83 17.69 21.86 -0.20
CA PRO A 83 18.01 20.44 -0.35
C PRO A 83 17.30 19.49 0.62
N ASN A 84 17.20 19.83 1.90
CA ASN A 84 16.51 19.02 2.91
C ASN A 84 14.98 18.91 2.72
N ASP A 85 14.36 19.78 1.93
CA ASP A 85 12.93 19.74 1.57
C ASP A 85 12.66 19.00 0.26
N TYR A 86 13.68 18.79 -0.58
CA TYR A 86 13.51 18.24 -1.92
C TYR A 86 12.80 16.88 -1.93
N PRO A 87 13.13 15.90 -1.06
CA PRO A 87 12.48 14.60 -1.12
C PRO A 87 10.97 14.68 -0.97
N VAL A 88 10.45 15.45 -0.01
CA VAL A 88 9.00 15.55 0.20
C VAL A 88 8.32 16.40 -0.86
N LEU A 89 8.96 17.47 -1.35
CA LEU A 89 8.43 18.30 -2.42
C LEU A 89 8.25 17.48 -3.69
N PHE A 90 9.28 16.75 -4.07
CA PHE A 90 9.19 15.80 -5.17
C PHE A 90 8.08 14.79 -4.88
N TYR A 91 8.10 14.14 -3.72
CA TYR A 91 7.09 13.13 -3.36
C TYR A 91 5.64 13.62 -3.42
N SER A 92 5.41 14.92 -3.17
CA SER A 92 4.11 15.57 -3.26
C SER A 92 3.54 15.62 -4.67
N GLY A 93 4.37 15.42 -5.69
CA GLY A 93 3.99 15.54 -7.09
C GLY A 93 4.51 16.80 -7.76
N ILE A 94 5.63 17.37 -7.30
CA ILE A 94 6.39 18.36 -8.06
C ILE A 94 7.42 17.62 -8.91
N ASP A 95 7.68 18.02 -10.15
CA ASP A 95 8.68 17.37 -11.02
C ASP A 95 10.00 18.15 -11.08
N LEU A 96 9.90 19.48 -11.08
CA LEU A 96 11.03 20.38 -11.29
C LEU A 96 11.07 21.45 -10.19
N LEU A 97 12.26 21.71 -9.67
CA LEU A 97 12.59 22.84 -8.81
C LEU A 97 13.66 23.70 -9.50
N ASP A 98 14.11 24.78 -8.87
CA ASP A 98 15.31 25.50 -9.31
C ASP A 98 16.21 25.90 -8.15
N ASP A 99 17.47 26.20 -8.47
CA ASP A 99 18.53 26.51 -7.53
C ASP A 99 18.52 27.96 -7.01
N SER A 100 17.51 28.78 -7.34
CA SER A 100 17.45 30.15 -6.82
C SER A 100 17.44 30.26 -5.30
N PRO A 101 16.81 29.36 -4.51
CA PRO A 101 16.84 29.45 -3.04
C PRO A 101 18.25 29.32 -2.48
N ILE A 102 19.04 28.35 -2.98
CA ILE A 102 20.41 28.14 -2.52
C ILE A 102 21.35 29.27 -2.97
N ARG A 103 21.09 29.89 -4.12
CA ARG A 103 21.83 31.08 -4.59
C ARG A 103 21.55 32.31 -3.73
N LEU A 104 20.28 32.54 -3.36
CA LEU A 104 19.86 33.67 -2.54
C LEU A 104 20.41 33.62 -1.11
N LEU A 105 20.77 32.44 -0.60
CA LEU A 105 21.46 32.31 0.69
C LEU A 105 22.85 32.96 0.70
N GLY A 106 23.49 33.06 -0.47
CA GLY A 106 24.84 33.58 -0.63
C GLY A 106 25.91 32.73 0.05
N ASP A 107 27.13 33.25 0.13
CA ASP A 107 28.30 32.47 0.54
C ASP A 107 28.45 32.28 2.06
N ARG A 108 27.55 32.89 2.85
CA ARG A 108 27.60 32.88 4.32
C ARG A 108 26.68 31.86 4.99
N LYS A 109 25.77 31.23 4.23
CA LYS A 109 24.75 30.32 4.75
C LYS A 109 24.82 28.98 4.03
N CYS A 110 25.29 27.98 4.75
CA CYS A 110 25.47 26.63 4.25
C CYS A 110 24.23 25.79 4.57
N VAL A 111 23.83 24.93 3.65
CA VAL A 111 22.72 23.98 3.80
C VAL A 111 23.28 22.60 4.11
N SER A 112 22.63 21.90 5.02
CA SER A 112 22.81 20.48 5.27
C SER A 112 21.46 19.80 5.45
N GLU A 113 21.47 18.49 5.58
CA GLU A 113 20.35 17.68 6.07
C GLU A 113 19.72 18.20 7.38
N PHE A 114 20.49 18.86 8.26
CA PHE A 114 19.98 19.41 9.52
C PHE A 114 19.45 20.85 9.41
N GLY A 115 19.47 21.43 8.21
CA GLY A 115 19.04 22.81 7.94
C GLY A 115 20.20 23.74 7.61
N THR A 116 20.01 25.04 7.86
CA THR A 116 20.93 26.11 7.45
C THR A 116 21.79 26.59 8.62
N TYR A 117 23.08 26.80 8.37
CA TYR A 117 24.07 27.28 9.35
C TYR A 117 24.96 28.35 8.75
N GLU A 118 25.58 29.17 9.60
CA GLU A 118 26.57 30.15 9.17
C GLU A 118 27.89 29.47 8.80
N GLY A 119 28.56 29.96 7.76
CA GLY A 119 29.84 29.41 7.30
C GLY A 119 30.49 30.27 6.20
N GLU A 120 31.54 29.72 5.59
CA GLU A 120 32.26 30.32 4.46
C GLU A 120 32.33 29.34 3.28
N GLY A 121 32.39 29.84 2.05
CA GLY A 121 32.38 29.01 0.85
C GLY A 121 31.08 28.22 0.71
N CYS A 122 29.97 28.76 1.23
CA CYS A 122 28.70 28.06 1.25
C CYS A 122 28.05 27.95 -0.13
N ALA A 123 28.39 28.81 -1.10
CA ALA A 123 27.83 28.69 -2.44
C ALA A 123 28.17 27.33 -3.08
N ASP A 124 29.46 26.94 -3.06
CA ASP A 124 29.92 25.65 -3.59
C ASP A 124 29.41 24.48 -2.77
N LYS A 125 29.41 24.61 -1.44
CA LYS A 125 28.89 23.58 -0.53
C LYS A 125 27.39 23.32 -0.73
N ASN A 126 26.61 24.36 -0.96
CA ASN A 126 25.16 24.23 -1.19
C ASN A 126 24.87 23.54 -2.52
N ASN A 127 25.65 23.83 -3.56
CA ASN A 127 25.54 23.14 -4.86
C ASN A 127 25.92 21.64 -4.73
N ALA A 128 26.98 21.34 -3.98
CA ALA A 128 27.38 19.97 -3.68
C ALA A 128 26.29 19.23 -2.89
N GLU A 129 25.69 19.86 -1.89
CA GLU A 129 24.60 19.27 -1.09
C GLU A 129 23.33 19.04 -1.92
N MET A 130 22.94 20.00 -2.76
CA MET A 130 21.86 19.81 -3.73
C MET A 130 22.08 18.58 -4.61
N THR A 131 23.29 18.45 -5.16
CA THR A 131 23.64 17.32 -6.04
C THR A 131 23.57 16.00 -5.27
N ARG A 132 24.14 15.97 -4.05
CA ARG A 132 24.11 14.79 -3.17
C ARG A 132 22.67 14.35 -2.85
N VAL A 133 21.78 15.28 -2.52
CA VAL A 133 20.38 14.96 -2.21
C VAL A 133 19.63 14.47 -3.46
N LEU A 134 19.86 15.06 -4.63
CA LEU A 134 19.29 14.56 -5.89
C LEU A 134 19.76 13.13 -6.21
N ASP A 135 21.04 12.84 -6.03
CA ASP A 135 21.58 11.48 -6.20
C ASP A 135 20.93 10.48 -5.24
N LEU A 136 20.71 10.88 -3.97
CA LEU A 136 19.98 10.06 -3.00
C LEU A 136 18.53 9.81 -3.43
N ILE A 137 17.85 10.84 -3.94
CA ILE A 137 16.49 10.72 -4.46
C ILE A 137 16.47 9.72 -5.63
N HIS A 138 17.33 9.88 -6.63
CA HIS A 138 17.39 8.98 -7.80
C HIS A 138 17.75 7.55 -7.40
N LEU A 139 18.72 7.37 -6.50
CA LEU A 139 19.09 6.06 -5.97
C LEU A 139 17.92 5.40 -5.24
N SER A 140 17.22 6.13 -4.38
CA SER A 140 16.08 5.60 -3.63
C SER A 140 14.90 5.26 -4.54
N LEU A 141 14.63 6.05 -5.59
CA LEU A 141 13.62 5.75 -6.62
C LEU A 141 13.95 4.46 -7.36
N LYS A 142 15.19 4.31 -7.83
CA LYS A 142 15.67 3.10 -8.54
C LYS A 142 15.51 1.83 -7.69
N ASN A 143 15.64 1.94 -6.37
CA ASN A 143 15.54 0.82 -5.44
C ASN A 143 14.16 0.67 -4.77
N GLY A 144 13.16 1.47 -5.15
CA GLY A 144 11.82 1.42 -4.55
C GLY A 144 11.79 1.81 -3.06
N LYS A 145 12.70 2.69 -2.64
CA LYS A 145 12.90 3.16 -1.26
C LYS A 145 12.63 4.66 -1.07
N PHE A 146 11.98 5.29 -2.05
CA PHE A 146 11.78 6.73 -2.01
C PHE A 146 10.90 7.18 -0.83
N ARG A 147 9.85 6.41 -0.49
CA ARG A 147 9.04 6.73 0.69
C ARG A 147 9.84 6.65 1.98
N GLU A 148 10.75 5.68 2.12
CA GLU A 148 11.66 5.61 3.26
C GLU A 148 12.63 6.80 3.30
N LEU A 149 13.14 7.25 2.15
CA LEU A 149 13.95 8.48 2.09
C LEU A 149 13.13 9.68 2.55
N VAL A 150 11.91 9.86 2.06
CA VAL A 150 11.03 10.98 2.42
C VAL A 150 10.76 11.01 3.92
N GLU A 151 10.38 9.88 4.52
CA GLU A 151 10.10 9.82 5.96
C GLU A 151 11.31 10.15 6.83
N ASN A 152 12.50 9.69 6.44
CA ASN A 152 13.72 9.79 7.24
C ASN A 152 14.59 11.00 6.91
N HIS A 153 14.40 11.66 5.75
CA HIS A 153 15.12 12.87 5.35
C HIS A 153 14.32 14.16 5.55
N SER A 154 13.05 14.07 5.94
CA SER A 154 12.20 15.24 6.26
C SER A 154 12.59 15.86 7.62
N PHE A 155 13.71 16.56 7.70
CA PHE A 155 14.18 17.17 8.97
C PHE A 155 13.54 18.53 9.27
N SER A 156 13.01 19.24 8.26
CA SER A 156 12.34 20.53 8.48
C SER A 156 10.89 20.36 8.97
N ASN A 157 10.41 21.34 9.75
CA ASN A 157 9.00 21.40 10.15
C ASN A 157 8.07 21.37 8.94
N PHE A 158 8.40 22.15 7.91
CA PHE A 158 7.68 22.19 6.64
C PHE A 158 7.59 20.80 6.01
N SER A 159 8.72 20.07 5.94
CA SER A 159 8.73 18.77 5.29
C SER A 159 7.87 17.73 6.00
N LYS A 160 7.93 17.70 7.34
CA LYS A 160 7.06 16.82 8.14
C LYS A 160 5.59 17.23 8.04
N GLU A 161 5.30 18.52 8.00
CA GLU A 161 3.95 19.04 7.85
C GLU A 161 3.33 18.62 6.51
N VAL A 162 4.05 18.83 5.40
CA VAL A 162 3.62 18.40 4.05
C VAL A 162 3.32 16.90 4.03
N LEU A 163 4.24 16.07 4.53
CA LEU A 163 4.05 14.62 4.55
C LEU A 163 2.80 14.20 5.34
N ARG A 164 2.57 14.80 6.50
CA ARG A 164 1.40 14.51 7.34
C ARG A 164 0.09 14.95 6.69
N ILE A 165 0.05 16.16 6.13
CA ILE A 165 -1.12 16.66 5.39
C ILE A 165 -1.42 15.74 4.20
N MET A 166 -0.41 15.34 3.45
CA MET A 166 -0.57 14.39 2.33
C MET A 166 -1.22 13.09 2.76
N ASP A 167 -0.69 12.46 3.81
CA ASP A 167 -1.16 11.15 4.27
C ASP A 167 -2.55 11.22 4.93
N MET A 168 -2.81 12.26 5.71
CA MET A 168 -4.01 12.35 6.55
C MET A 168 -5.19 13.03 5.85
N GLU A 169 -4.94 14.03 5.00
CA GLU A 169 -6.00 14.88 4.43
C GLU A 169 -6.17 14.68 2.93
N PHE A 170 -5.07 14.34 2.24
CA PHE A 170 -5.07 14.08 0.80
C PHE A 170 -4.93 12.59 0.48
N TYR A 171 -5.34 11.71 1.38
CA TYR A 171 -5.30 10.25 1.19
C TYR A 171 -5.95 9.82 -0.15
N GLY A 172 -7.12 10.39 -0.49
CA GLY A 172 -7.83 10.07 -1.74
C GLY A 172 -7.04 10.42 -3.00
N PHE A 173 -6.18 11.44 -2.95
CA PHE A 173 -5.25 11.74 -4.03
C PHE A 173 -4.11 10.72 -4.07
N MET A 174 -3.52 10.41 -2.92
CA MET A 174 -2.40 9.50 -2.76
C MET A 174 -2.73 8.04 -3.12
N GLU A 175 -3.94 7.56 -2.78
CA GLU A 175 -4.34 6.17 -2.96
C GLU A 175 -4.39 5.74 -4.43
N ARG A 176 -4.60 6.67 -5.36
CA ARG A 176 -4.61 6.44 -6.81
C ARG A 176 -3.26 5.92 -7.30
N TYR A 177 -2.20 6.22 -6.56
CA TYR A 177 -0.82 5.84 -6.85
C TYR A 177 -0.32 4.73 -5.94
N MET A 178 -1.23 3.98 -5.32
CA MET A 178 -0.84 2.81 -4.56
C MET A 178 -0.29 1.70 -5.46
N ASP A 179 0.62 0.94 -4.88
CA ASP A 179 1.34 -0.13 -5.57
C ASP A 179 1.36 -1.32 -4.62
N TYR A 180 0.63 -2.36 -5.00
CA TYR A 180 0.44 -3.60 -4.24
C TYR A 180 1.49 -4.66 -4.59
N ARG A 181 2.43 -4.35 -5.50
CA ARG A 181 3.51 -5.28 -5.81
C ARG A 181 4.34 -5.51 -4.54
N PRO A 182 4.78 -6.76 -4.29
CA PRO A 182 5.57 -7.10 -3.11
C PRO A 182 6.79 -6.17 -2.95
N LYS A 183 6.78 -5.39 -1.88
CA LYS A 183 7.87 -4.51 -1.49
C LYS A 183 7.94 -4.43 0.03
N LYS A 184 9.15 -4.44 0.59
CA LYS A 184 9.33 -4.34 2.04
C LYS A 184 9.01 -2.91 2.51
N ILE A 185 7.93 -2.75 3.28
CA ILE A 185 7.55 -1.51 3.95
C ILE A 185 8.32 -1.42 5.27
N MET A 186 9.09 -0.34 5.45
CA MET A 186 9.72 -0.04 6.73
C MET A 186 8.86 0.99 7.46
N ALA A 187 8.11 0.58 8.49
CA ALA A 187 7.33 1.47 9.33
C ALA A 187 8.13 1.78 10.60
N THR A 188 9.12 2.66 10.48
CA THR A 188 10.08 2.98 11.55
C THR A 188 9.73 4.21 12.36
N SER A 189 8.75 5.01 11.92
CA SER A 189 8.28 6.21 12.60
C SER A 189 6.75 6.24 12.69
N VAL A 190 6.21 7.20 13.45
CA VAL A 190 4.77 7.42 13.63
C VAL A 190 4.08 7.71 12.28
N GLU A 191 4.76 8.36 11.33
CA GLU A 191 4.24 8.57 9.97
C GLU A 191 3.94 7.24 9.25
N GLY A 192 4.66 6.16 9.60
CA GLY A 192 4.42 4.81 9.10
C GLY A 192 3.01 4.27 9.39
N ILE A 193 2.36 4.75 10.45
CA ILE A 193 0.98 4.38 10.84
C ILE A 193 -0.03 4.89 9.81
N TYR A 194 0.28 6.00 9.13
CA TYR A 194 -0.62 6.66 8.19
C TYR A 194 -0.22 6.46 6.71
N ARG A 195 0.80 5.65 6.45
CA ARG A 195 1.15 5.23 5.07
C ARG A 195 -0.09 4.70 4.35
N PRO A 196 -0.34 5.08 3.08
CA PRO A 196 -1.57 4.69 2.42
C PRO A 196 -1.77 3.19 2.30
N GLU A 197 -0.69 2.43 2.12
CA GLU A 197 -0.74 0.97 2.08
C GLU A 197 -1.27 0.36 3.39
N ILE A 198 -0.96 0.99 4.53
CA ILE A 198 -1.39 0.55 5.86
C ILE A 198 -2.86 0.95 6.10
N VAL A 199 -3.25 2.17 5.76
CA VAL A 199 -4.63 2.67 5.87
C VAL A 199 -5.58 1.89 4.95
N ASP A 200 -5.16 1.60 3.72
CA ASP A 200 -5.90 0.76 2.77
C ASP A 200 -6.16 -0.64 3.34
N PHE A 201 -5.13 -1.26 3.92
CA PHE A 201 -5.28 -2.58 4.53
C PHE A 201 -6.31 -2.57 5.66
N ARG A 202 -6.22 -1.59 6.57
CA ARG A 202 -7.19 -1.42 7.67
C ARG A 202 -8.61 -1.26 7.13
N THR A 203 -8.77 -0.43 6.11
CA THR A 203 -10.07 -0.20 5.45
C THR A 203 -10.64 -1.49 4.86
N ARG A 204 -9.81 -2.28 4.15
CA ARG A 204 -10.25 -3.52 3.50
C ARG A 204 -10.62 -4.63 4.49
N ILE A 205 -10.03 -4.65 5.68
CA ILE A 205 -10.37 -5.69 6.68
C ILE A 205 -11.65 -5.38 7.46
N GLN A 206 -12.03 -4.11 7.62
CA GLN A 206 -13.20 -3.70 8.42
C GLN A 206 -14.49 -4.41 7.98
N GLY A 207 -14.65 -4.64 6.67
CA GLY A 207 -15.83 -5.31 6.11
C GLY A 207 -15.81 -6.84 6.15
N LEU A 208 -14.78 -7.48 6.71
CA LEU A 208 -14.65 -8.94 6.72
C LEU A 208 -15.56 -9.59 7.77
N ARG A 209 -16.20 -10.70 7.42
CA ARG A 209 -17.18 -11.39 8.26
C ARG A 209 -16.51 -12.21 9.37
N GLN A 210 -17.31 -12.60 10.34
CA GLN A 210 -16.95 -13.62 11.33
C GLN A 210 -16.80 -14.99 10.65
N THR A 211 -15.69 -15.69 10.92
CA THR A 211 -15.39 -16.99 10.28
C THR A 211 -15.63 -18.20 11.18
N ALA A 212 -15.75 -18.01 12.49
CA ALA A 212 -16.09 -19.06 13.44
C ALA A 212 -16.79 -18.50 14.69
N GLU A 213 -17.33 -19.39 15.53
CA GLU A 213 -18.11 -19.03 16.72
C GLU A 213 -17.29 -18.42 17.85
N ASN A 214 -16.00 -18.74 17.94
CA ASN A 214 -15.10 -18.23 18.97
C ASN A 214 -13.99 -17.38 18.34
N LEU A 215 -13.42 -16.46 19.12
CA LEU A 215 -12.30 -15.61 18.70
C LEU A 215 -11.03 -16.00 19.44
N LEU A 216 -9.88 -15.93 18.77
CA LEU A 216 -8.56 -15.98 19.38
C LEU A 216 -7.72 -14.78 18.92
N LEU A 217 -7.35 -13.93 19.88
CA LEU A 217 -6.41 -12.83 19.71
C LEU A 217 -4.99 -13.29 20.05
N ILE A 218 -4.03 -13.01 19.17
CA ILE A 218 -2.64 -13.49 19.25
C ILE A 218 -1.67 -12.39 18.80
N PRO A 219 -0.46 -12.27 19.39
CA PRO A 219 0.50 -11.27 18.95
C PRO A 219 1.06 -11.63 17.58
N CYS A 220 1.71 -10.64 16.97
CA CYS A 220 2.51 -10.84 15.78
C CYS A 220 3.80 -11.65 16.05
N SER A 221 4.52 -11.94 14.96
CA SER A 221 5.85 -12.55 15.00
C SER A 221 6.74 -11.98 13.90
N ALA A 222 8.06 -12.13 14.07
CA ALA A 222 9.04 -11.61 13.11
C ALA A 222 8.93 -12.27 11.72
N ILE A 223 8.62 -13.56 11.67
CA ILE A 223 8.47 -14.30 10.41
C ILE A 223 7.04 -14.13 9.91
N LYS A 224 6.90 -13.62 8.68
CA LYS A 224 5.63 -13.43 7.97
C LYS A 224 5.55 -14.36 6.74
N PRO A 225 4.39 -14.94 6.40
CA PRO A 225 3.14 -14.89 7.16
C PRO A 225 3.27 -15.55 8.53
N TYR A 226 2.56 -15.03 9.53
CA TYR A 226 2.80 -15.36 10.94
C TYR A 226 2.59 -16.85 11.24
N SER A 227 1.66 -17.51 10.56
CA SER A 227 1.43 -18.97 10.67
C SER A 227 2.67 -19.82 10.39
N ARG A 228 3.67 -19.30 9.65
CA ARG A 228 4.93 -20.01 9.39
C ARG A 228 5.98 -19.83 10.48
N SER A 229 5.80 -18.87 11.37
CA SER A 229 6.73 -18.63 12.48
C SER A 229 6.79 -19.85 13.42
N LYS A 230 7.93 -20.02 14.12
CA LYS A 230 8.10 -21.09 15.10
C LYS A 230 7.07 -20.98 16.22
N THR A 231 6.84 -19.76 16.72
CA THR A 231 5.93 -19.49 17.83
C THR A 231 4.50 -19.86 17.45
N HIS A 232 3.96 -19.39 16.33
CA HIS A 232 2.59 -19.74 15.91
C HIS A 232 2.42 -21.25 15.64
N ARG A 233 3.45 -21.91 15.09
CA ARG A 233 3.41 -23.38 14.91
C ARG A 233 3.35 -24.14 16.23
N ILE A 234 4.03 -23.64 17.27
CA ILE A 234 3.93 -24.20 18.63
C ILE A 234 2.50 -24.05 19.14
N LEU A 235 1.92 -22.85 19.06
CA LEU A 235 0.51 -22.64 19.45
C LEU A 235 -0.43 -23.61 18.72
N HIS A 236 -0.30 -23.71 17.39
CA HIS A 236 -1.11 -24.60 16.56
C HIS A 236 -0.96 -26.08 16.90
N SER A 237 0.20 -26.52 17.41
CA SER A 237 0.36 -27.91 17.88
C SER A 237 -0.49 -28.23 19.11
N PHE A 238 -0.86 -27.23 19.91
CA PHE A 238 -1.75 -27.41 21.06
C PHE A 238 -3.22 -27.19 20.71
N ILE A 239 -3.53 -26.14 19.94
CA ILE A 239 -4.92 -25.73 19.67
C ILE A 239 -5.51 -26.35 18.40
N GLY A 240 -4.73 -27.13 17.66
CA GLY A 240 -5.15 -27.79 16.41
C GLY A 240 -6.52 -28.47 16.45
N PRO A 241 -6.88 -29.22 17.52
CA PRO A 241 -8.20 -29.84 17.65
C PRO A 241 -9.38 -28.85 17.67
N TYR A 242 -9.16 -27.60 18.06
CA TYR A 242 -10.21 -26.58 18.26
C TYR A 242 -10.28 -25.56 17.11
N ILE A 243 -9.29 -25.55 16.22
CA ILE A 243 -9.09 -24.47 15.25
C ILE A 243 -10.25 -24.32 14.25
N SER A 244 -11.06 -25.36 14.04
CA SER A 244 -12.24 -25.28 13.18
C SER A 244 -13.38 -24.45 13.79
N GLY A 245 -13.37 -24.23 15.10
CA GLY A 245 -14.35 -23.42 15.84
C GLY A 245 -13.85 -22.04 16.26
N ILE A 246 -12.63 -21.66 15.86
CA ILE A 246 -11.95 -20.43 16.29
C ILE A 246 -11.58 -19.58 15.09
N GLN A 247 -11.96 -18.30 15.11
CA GLN A 247 -11.42 -17.27 14.24
C GLN A 247 -10.15 -16.72 14.87
N GLU A 248 -9.06 -16.67 14.10
CA GLU A 248 -7.78 -16.14 14.58
C GLU A 248 -7.55 -14.74 14.03
N VAL A 249 -7.26 -13.78 14.91
CA VAL A 249 -6.89 -12.41 14.54
C VAL A 249 -5.59 -12.04 15.23
N ILE A 250 -4.61 -11.63 14.43
CA ILE A 250 -3.30 -11.21 14.91
C ILE A 250 -3.35 -9.74 15.27
N VAL A 251 -2.92 -9.39 16.49
CA VAL A 251 -2.76 -8.01 16.96
C VAL A 251 -1.33 -7.56 16.65
N THR A 252 -1.18 -6.40 16.00
CA THR A 252 0.13 -5.90 15.57
C THR A 252 0.14 -4.42 15.26
N SER A 253 1.32 -3.80 15.30
CA SER A 253 1.55 -2.46 14.75
C SER A 253 2.34 -2.56 13.43
N PRO A 254 2.14 -1.66 12.44
CA PRO A 254 1.13 -0.60 12.42
C PRO A 254 -0.23 -1.08 11.92
N LEU A 255 -0.38 -2.33 11.46
CA LEU A 255 -1.63 -2.76 10.80
C LEU A 255 -2.84 -2.79 11.74
N GLY A 256 -2.63 -2.82 13.05
CA GLY A 256 -3.66 -2.97 14.07
C GLY A 256 -4.08 -4.43 14.20
N LEU A 257 -4.85 -4.92 13.23
CA LEU A 257 -5.37 -6.28 13.20
C LEU A 257 -5.03 -6.96 11.88
N VAL A 258 -4.69 -8.25 11.90
CA VAL A 258 -4.53 -9.06 10.69
C VAL A 258 -5.33 -10.36 10.87
N PRO A 259 -6.50 -10.50 10.23
CA PRO A 259 -7.20 -11.78 10.19
C PRO A 259 -6.36 -12.86 9.51
N ARG A 260 -6.36 -14.08 10.06
CA ARG A 260 -5.46 -15.17 9.61
C ARG A 260 -5.60 -15.47 8.13
N GLU A 261 -6.80 -15.40 7.57
CA GLU A 261 -7.07 -15.71 6.17
C GLU A 261 -6.45 -14.71 5.18
N VAL A 262 -6.07 -13.52 5.62
CA VAL A 262 -5.46 -12.47 4.78
C VAL A 262 -3.98 -12.17 5.10
N GLU A 263 -3.36 -12.89 6.04
CA GLU A 263 -1.99 -12.60 6.50
C GLU A 263 -0.91 -12.74 5.42
N SER A 264 -1.19 -13.49 4.35
CA SER A 264 -0.25 -13.77 3.27
C SER A 264 -0.29 -12.73 2.15
N PHE A 265 -1.14 -11.70 2.27
CA PHE A 265 -1.28 -10.66 1.26
C PHE A 265 -0.56 -9.37 1.64
N PHE A 266 -0.31 -8.54 0.66
CA PHE A 266 0.25 -7.21 0.86
C PHE A 266 -0.75 -6.29 1.60
N PRO A 267 -0.29 -5.48 2.57
CA PRO A 267 1.07 -5.35 3.11
C PRO A 267 1.40 -6.29 4.29
N ALA A 268 0.45 -7.08 4.81
CA ALA A 268 0.64 -7.92 6.01
C ALA A 268 1.86 -8.84 5.96
N MET A 269 2.17 -9.40 4.79
CA MET A 269 3.34 -10.25 4.61
C MET A 269 4.67 -9.47 4.47
N TYR A 270 4.62 -8.16 4.20
CA TYR A 270 5.76 -7.39 3.67
C TYR A 270 6.13 -6.13 4.45
N TYR A 271 5.65 -5.95 5.67
CA TYR A 271 6.07 -4.83 6.51
C TYR A 271 7.11 -5.24 7.55
N ASP A 272 7.81 -4.26 8.11
CA ASP A 272 8.76 -4.42 9.21
C ASP A 272 8.74 -3.19 10.12
N ILE A 273 9.01 -3.40 11.41
CA ILE A 273 8.96 -2.39 12.46
C ILE A 273 10.11 -2.57 13.46
N PRO A 274 10.54 -1.50 14.15
CA PRO A 274 11.36 -1.66 15.35
C PRO A 274 10.53 -2.34 16.45
N VAL A 275 11.03 -3.45 16.99
CA VAL A 275 10.36 -4.20 18.07
C VAL A 275 11.02 -3.84 19.40
N THR A 276 10.42 -2.89 20.12
CA THR A 276 10.88 -2.47 21.45
C THR A 276 10.03 -3.06 22.57
N GLY A 277 8.85 -3.58 22.24
CA GLY A 277 7.82 -3.96 23.21
C GLY A 277 7.03 -2.77 23.77
N HIS A 278 7.35 -1.54 23.36
CA HIS A 278 6.63 -0.32 23.73
C HIS A 278 5.76 0.15 22.56
N TRP A 279 4.49 0.42 22.82
CA TRP A 279 3.55 0.98 21.85
C TRP A 279 3.27 2.45 22.18
N PHE A 280 3.38 3.32 21.17
CA PHE A 280 2.96 4.71 21.26
C PHE A 280 1.43 4.81 21.38
N GLU A 281 0.95 5.87 22.02
CA GLU A 281 -0.49 6.18 22.17
C GLU A 281 -1.24 6.20 20.84
N GLU A 282 -0.58 6.65 19.77
CA GLU A 282 -1.15 6.62 18.43
C GLU A 282 -1.41 5.18 17.94
N GLU A 283 -0.48 4.26 18.18
CA GLU A 283 -0.63 2.85 17.78
C GLU A 283 -1.78 2.20 18.54
N LYS A 284 -1.89 2.49 19.84
CA LYS A 284 -2.97 2.01 20.71
C LYS A 284 -4.33 2.55 20.27
N ARG A 285 -4.43 3.85 20.00
CA ARG A 285 -5.65 4.50 19.51
C ARG A 285 -6.12 3.91 18.19
N VAL A 286 -5.19 3.72 17.24
CA VAL A 286 -5.49 3.10 15.95
C VAL A 286 -5.97 1.66 16.12
N LEU A 287 -5.31 0.87 16.97
CA LEU A 287 -5.73 -0.49 17.28
C LEU A 287 -7.15 -0.52 17.85
N TYR A 288 -7.44 0.33 18.84
CA TYR A 288 -8.75 0.39 19.50
C TYR A 288 -9.88 0.76 18.53
N ASN A 289 -9.69 1.81 17.73
CA ASN A 289 -10.68 2.26 16.75
C ASN A 289 -10.91 1.20 15.67
N LEU A 290 -9.85 0.65 15.10
CA LEU A 290 -9.95 -0.43 14.11
C LEU A 290 -10.67 -1.65 14.68
N SER A 291 -10.41 -1.99 15.94
CA SER A 291 -11.04 -3.14 16.60
C SER A 291 -12.53 -2.91 16.78
N ASN A 292 -12.94 -1.72 17.22
CA ASN A 292 -14.35 -1.34 17.30
C ASN A 292 -15.08 -1.48 15.96
N ASP A 293 -14.45 -1.06 14.85
CA ASP A 293 -15.05 -1.19 13.53
C ASP A 293 -15.06 -2.65 13.04
N TYR A 294 -13.91 -3.33 13.14
CA TYR A 294 -13.74 -4.70 12.63
C TYR A 294 -14.62 -5.70 13.37
N PHE A 295 -14.80 -5.57 14.69
CA PHE A 295 -15.60 -6.49 15.48
C PHE A 295 -17.08 -6.09 15.59
N ARG A 296 -17.47 -4.93 15.04
CA ARG A 296 -18.85 -4.46 15.05
C ARG A 296 -19.81 -5.51 14.46
N GLY A 297 -20.84 -5.87 15.23
CA GLY A 297 -21.86 -6.82 14.81
C GLY A 297 -21.44 -8.29 14.83
N LYS A 298 -20.17 -8.61 15.13
CA LYS A 298 -19.71 -9.99 15.32
C LYS A 298 -20.10 -10.45 16.73
N LYS A 299 -20.57 -11.69 16.84
CA LYS A 299 -21.05 -12.28 18.10
C LYS A 299 -20.27 -13.56 18.36
N TYR A 300 -19.27 -13.46 19.21
CA TYR A 300 -18.46 -14.59 19.62
C TYR A 300 -19.01 -15.19 20.91
N SER A 301 -19.10 -16.52 20.96
CA SER A 301 -19.50 -17.26 22.16
C SER A 301 -18.44 -17.19 23.25
N SER A 302 -17.17 -17.17 22.84
CA SER A 302 -16.02 -17.00 23.74
C SER A 302 -14.90 -16.25 23.02
N VAL A 303 -14.19 -15.42 23.77
CA VAL A 303 -13.03 -14.67 23.28
C VAL A 303 -11.80 -15.12 24.07
N PHE A 304 -10.88 -15.74 23.37
CA PHE A 304 -9.61 -16.20 23.91
C PHE A 304 -8.49 -15.23 23.53
N TYR A 305 -7.48 -15.11 24.38
CA TYR A 305 -6.30 -14.33 24.04
C TYR A 305 -5.00 -14.92 24.55
N ILE A 306 -3.93 -14.62 23.83
CA ILE A 306 -2.57 -14.58 24.38
C ILE A 306 -1.98 -13.30 23.83
N LEU A 307 -1.67 -12.31 24.67
CA LEU A 307 -1.20 -10.99 24.23
C LEU A 307 -0.20 -10.42 25.22
N PRO A 308 0.88 -9.75 24.77
CA PRO A 308 1.69 -8.89 25.62
C PRO A 308 0.85 -7.79 26.28
N LYS A 309 1.32 -7.27 27.42
CA LYS A 309 0.59 -6.26 28.20
C LYS A 309 0.21 -5.02 27.37
N GLU A 310 1.13 -4.49 26.57
CA GLU A 310 0.88 -3.29 25.74
C GLU A 310 -0.14 -3.51 24.61
N GLU A 311 -0.37 -4.76 24.21
CA GLU A 311 -1.38 -5.11 23.20
C GLU A 311 -2.74 -5.42 23.84
N GLY A 312 -2.80 -5.50 25.18
CA GLY A 312 -3.95 -5.99 25.94
C GLY A 312 -5.10 -4.99 26.08
N GLU A 313 -4.92 -3.70 25.78
CA GLU A 313 -5.99 -2.69 25.88
C GLU A 313 -7.20 -3.02 24.98
N ILE A 314 -6.98 -3.74 23.87
CA ILE A 314 -8.06 -4.26 23.01
C ILE A 314 -9.04 -5.17 23.75
N LEU A 315 -8.61 -5.81 24.84
CA LEU A 315 -9.44 -6.75 25.60
C LEU A 315 -10.60 -6.06 26.32
N GLU A 316 -10.52 -4.75 26.54
CA GLU A 316 -11.63 -3.96 27.10
C GLU A 316 -12.89 -3.98 26.22
N LEU A 317 -12.75 -4.32 24.93
CA LEU A 317 -13.86 -4.49 24.00
C LEU A 317 -14.63 -5.80 24.19
N PHE A 318 -14.11 -6.74 24.98
CA PHE A 318 -14.61 -8.09 25.08
C PHE A 318 -14.85 -8.48 26.54
N GLU A 319 -16.10 -8.29 26.99
CA GLU A 319 -16.51 -8.77 28.31
C GLU A 319 -16.31 -10.29 28.43
N GLY A 320 -15.63 -10.73 29.49
CA GLY A 320 -15.35 -12.14 29.72
C GLY A 320 -14.25 -12.75 28.84
N ALA A 321 -13.41 -11.94 28.18
CA ALA A 321 -12.23 -12.47 27.49
C ALA A 321 -11.29 -13.21 28.47
N GLU A 322 -10.90 -14.44 28.12
CA GLU A 322 -10.08 -15.30 28.98
C GLU A 322 -8.80 -15.73 28.25
N GLY A 323 -7.66 -15.66 28.92
CA GLY A 323 -6.40 -15.89 28.23
C GLY A 323 -5.15 -15.64 29.06
N ILE A 324 -4.04 -15.43 28.35
CA ILE A 324 -2.70 -15.29 28.93
C ILE A 324 -2.11 -13.93 28.56
N THR A 325 -1.78 -13.12 29.55
CA THR A 325 -0.98 -11.90 29.33
C THR A 325 0.50 -12.26 29.25
N GLY A 326 1.07 -12.26 28.05
CA GLY A 326 2.48 -12.59 27.82
C GLY A 326 2.82 -12.93 26.37
N SER A 327 4.09 -13.30 26.16
CA SER A 327 4.60 -13.71 24.84
C SER A 327 4.10 -15.08 24.42
N LEU A 328 4.03 -15.31 23.12
CA LEU A 328 3.70 -16.62 22.55
C LEU A 328 4.89 -17.58 22.63
N ASN A 329 4.80 -18.57 23.51
CA ASN A 329 5.80 -19.60 23.78
C ASN A 329 5.13 -20.95 24.11
N PHE A 330 5.92 -22.00 24.38
CA PHE A 330 5.39 -23.35 24.67
C PHE A 330 4.46 -23.37 25.88
N GLU A 331 4.92 -22.89 27.04
CA GLU A 331 4.17 -22.93 28.30
C GLU A 331 2.85 -22.15 28.22
N ASN A 332 2.89 -20.93 27.67
CA ASN A 332 1.69 -20.12 27.52
C ASN A 332 0.71 -20.71 26.49
N SER A 333 1.22 -21.37 25.44
CA SER A 333 0.38 -22.06 24.46
C SER A 333 -0.32 -23.28 25.07
N GLU A 334 0.39 -24.03 25.91
CA GLU A 334 -0.18 -25.16 26.65
C GLU A 334 -1.28 -24.70 27.61
N LYS A 335 -1.01 -23.67 28.43
CA LYS A 335 -1.99 -23.06 29.35
C LYS A 335 -3.24 -22.57 28.61
N LEU A 336 -3.06 -21.85 27.51
CA LEU A 336 -4.17 -21.37 26.69
C LEU A 336 -5.01 -22.54 26.13
N SER A 337 -4.36 -23.64 25.74
CA SER A 337 -5.09 -24.82 25.25
C SER A 337 -6.00 -25.46 26.30
N MET A 338 -5.63 -25.37 27.58
CA MET A 338 -6.46 -25.85 28.70
C MET A 338 -7.70 -24.96 28.88
N ILE A 339 -7.55 -23.64 28.74
CA ILE A 339 -8.65 -22.67 28.76
C ILE A 339 -9.62 -22.94 27.60
N ILE A 340 -9.11 -23.07 26.38
CA ILE A 340 -9.95 -23.37 25.20
C ILE A 340 -10.68 -24.71 25.38
N ARG A 341 -10.02 -25.71 25.98
CA ARG A 341 -10.62 -27.02 26.25
C ARG A 341 -11.77 -26.95 27.25
N SER A 342 -11.69 -26.12 28.29
CA SER A 342 -12.76 -26.01 29.31
C SER A 342 -14.07 -25.50 28.71
N HIS A 343 -13.99 -24.70 27.65
CA HIS A 343 -15.13 -24.16 26.89
C HIS A 343 -15.73 -25.14 25.88
N ARG A 344 -15.16 -26.36 25.75
CA ARG A 344 -15.64 -27.41 24.82
C ARG A 344 -15.75 -26.91 23.38
N VAL A 345 -14.80 -26.07 22.96
CA VAL A 345 -14.79 -25.49 21.62
C VAL A 345 -14.79 -26.59 20.56
N SER A 346 -15.70 -26.45 19.60
CA SER A 346 -15.77 -27.30 18.41
C SER A 346 -16.23 -26.46 17.23
N GLY A 347 -16.08 -26.97 16.01
CA GLY A 347 -16.54 -26.24 14.84
C GLY A 347 -16.47 -27.02 13.55
N ASN A 348 -17.23 -26.55 12.56
CA ASN A 348 -17.27 -27.15 11.24
C ASN A 348 -16.17 -26.54 10.35
N ARG A 349 -15.14 -27.34 10.07
CA ARG A 349 -14.00 -26.91 9.23
C ARG A 349 -14.42 -26.39 7.86
N LYS A 350 -15.37 -27.06 7.19
CA LYS A 350 -15.82 -26.64 5.86
C LYS A 350 -16.50 -25.28 5.91
N LYS A 351 -17.38 -25.06 6.90
CA LYS A 351 -18.09 -23.78 7.13
C LYS A 351 -17.10 -22.64 7.42
N LYS A 352 -16.10 -22.88 8.27
CA LYS A 352 -15.05 -21.89 8.54
C LYS A 352 -14.26 -21.58 7.26
N GLU A 353 -13.78 -22.60 6.55
CA GLU A 353 -12.98 -22.40 5.33
C GLU A 353 -13.77 -21.65 4.24
N THR A 354 -15.07 -21.92 4.04
CA THR A 354 -15.87 -21.14 3.06
C THR A 354 -16.06 -19.69 3.50
N ALA A 355 -16.21 -19.42 4.80
CA ALA A 355 -16.25 -18.05 5.32
C ALA A 355 -14.91 -17.31 5.11
N GLU A 356 -13.78 -18.00 5.32
CA GLU A 356 -12.45 -17.47 5.03
C GLU A 356 -12.28 -17.15 3.54
N TYR A 357 -12.70 -18.02 2.62
CA TYR A 357 -12.62 -17.72 1.18
C TYR A 357 -13.55 -16.59 0.74
N SER A 358 -14.73 -16.46 1.35
CA SER A 358 -15.60 -15.30 1.16
C SER A 358 -14.88 -14.00 1.57
N ASN A 359 -14.19 -14.01 2.71
CA ASN A 359 -13.36 -12.88 3.15
C ASN A 359 -12.19 -12.61 2.19
N VAL A 360 -11.52 -13.64 1.69
CA VAL A 360 -10.44 -13.49 0.70
C VAL A 360 -10.95 -12.86 -0.60
N LEU A 361 -12.12 -13.27 -1.09
CA LEU A 361 -12.74 -12.69 -2.29
C LEU A 361 -13.06 -11.21 -2.09
N LYS A 362 -13.64 -10.85 -0.94
CA LYS A 362 -13.91 -9.46 -0.57
C LYS A 362 -12.62 -8.65 -0.47
N PHE A 363 -11.60 -9.19 0.20
CA PHE A 363 -10.34 -8.48 0.44
C PHE A 363 -9.50 -8.23 -0.83
N LEU A 364 -9.44 -9.20 -1.74
CA LEU A 364 -8.62 -9.12 -2.97
C LEU A 364 -9.36 -8.45 -4.13
N TYR A 365 -10.64 -8.77 -4.30
CA TYR A 365 -11.41 -8.41 -5.50
C TYR A 365 -12.61 -7.50 -5.20
N GLY A 366 -12.87 -7.16 -3.93
CA GLY A 366 -14.06 -6.39 -3.56
C GLY A 366 -15.36 -7.13 -3.83
N MET A 367 -15.31 -8.46 -3.96
CA MET A 367 -16.43 -9.31 -4.32
C MET A 367 -17.07 -9.91 -3.07
N GLU A 368 -18.34 -9.61 -2.84
CA GLU A 368 -19.10 -10.20 -1.73
C GLU A 368 -19.79 -11.48 -2.17
N VAL A 369 -19.44 -12.59 -1.53
CA VAL A 369 -20.05 -13.91 -1.81
C VAL A 369 -20.52 -14.53 -0.51
N ASP A 370 -21.72 -15.08 -0.51
CA ASP A 370 -22.21 -15.86 0.63
C ASP A 370 -21.37 -17.14 0.79
N PRO A 371 -20.78 -17.40 1.98
CA PRO A 371 -20.07 -18.64 2.29
C PRO A 371 -20.87 -19.91 1.99
N GLU A 372 -22.20 -19.89 2.07
CA GLU A 372 -23.05 -21.04 1.78
C GLU A 372 -23.08 -21.38 0.28
N GLY A 373 -22.89 -20.37 -0.58
CA GLY A 373 -22.77 -20.55 -2.03
C GLY A 373 -21.42 -21.08 -2.49
N LEU A 374 -20.43 -21.21 -1.59
CA LEU A 374 -19.08 -21.64 -1.93
C LEU A 374 -18.90 -23.16 -1.77
N GLY A 375 -18.54 -23.80 -2.87
CA GLY A 375 -18.09 -25.19 -2.93
C GLY A 375 -16.56 -25.31 -2.84
N GLN A 376 -16.09 -26.52 -2.55
CA GLN A 376 -14.65 -26.84 -2.58
C GLN A 376 -14.41 -28.20 -3.25
N ARG A 377 -13.42 -28.27 -4.14
CA ARG A 377 -12.92 -29.50 -4.75
C ARG A 377 -11.41 -29.63 -4.53
N LYS A 378 -10.94 -30.80 -4.11
CA LYS A 378 -9.51 -31.07 -3.88
C LYS A 378 -8.96 -31.96 -4.98
N GLU A 379 -7.75 -31.65 -5.43
CA GLU A 379 -7.02 -32.44 -6.43
C GLU A 379 -5.52 -32.43 -6.08
N GLY A 380 -5.06 -33.45 -5.35
CA GLY A 380 -3.73 -33.48 -4.76
C GLY A 380 -3.49 -32.27 -3.84
N ASN A 381 -2.43 -31.50 -4.13
CA ASN A 381 -2.09 -30.28 -3.38
C ASN A 381 -2.87 -29.02 -3.84
N ARG A 382 -3.75 -29.16 -4.83
CA ARG A 382 -4.57 -28.07 -5.37
C ARG A 382 -5.95 -28.11 -4.73
N ARG A 383 -6.47 -26.93 -4.42
CA ARG A 383 -7.84 -26.76 -3.93
C ARG A 383 -8.55 -25.73 -4.78
N PHE A 384 -9.65 -26.14 -5.39
CA PHE A 384 -10.52 -25.29 -6.17
C PHE A 384 -11.66 -24.81 -5.29
N ILE A 385 -11.96 -23.52 -5.37
CA ILE A 385 -13.13 -22.91 -4.77
C ILE A 385 -14.14 -22.69 -5.88
N LEU A 386 -15.36 -23.17 -5.66
CA LEU A 386 -16.42 -23.20 -6.66
C LEU A 386 -17.52 -22.22 -6.25
N LEU A 387 -18.15 -21.58 -7.23
CA LEU A 387 -19.40 -20.84 -7.08
C LEU A 387 -20.33 -21.33 -8.19
N ASN A 388 -21.50 -21.86 -7.83
CA ASN A 388 -22.42 -22.51 -8.78
C ASN A 388 -21.71 -23.55 -9.66
N ASP A 389 -20.94 -24.46 -9.02
CA ASP A 389 -20.10 -25.49 -9.65
C ASP A 389 -18.96 -25.01 -10.57
N SER A 390 -18.85 -23.71 -10.84
CA SER A 390 -17.76 -23.12 -11.62
C SER A 390 -16.55 -22.79 -10.74
N PRO A 391 -15.32 -23.23 -11.07
CA PRO A 391 -14.11 -22.81 -10.37
C PRO A 391 -13.85 -21.31 -10.50
N ILE A 392 -13.84 -20.62 -9.36
CA ILE A 392 -13.57 -19.19 -9.25
C ILE A 392 -12.17 -18.88 -8.71
N LEU A 393 -11.63 -19.74 -7.83
CA LEU A 393 -10.27 -19.63 -7.31
C LEU A 393 -9.57 -20.98 -7.30
N ILE A 394 -8.24 -20.94 -7.40
CA ILE A 394 -7.37 -22.08 -7.09
C ILE A 394 -6.38 -21.67 -6.01
N ARG A 395 -6.29 -22.48 -4.95
CA ARG A 395 -5.25 -22.40 -3.93
C ARG A 395 -4.22 -23.50 -4.15
N THR A 396 -2.96 -23.12 -4.25
CA THR A 396 -1.80 -24.00 -4.36
C THR A 396 -0.80 -23.68 -3.24
N VAL A 397 0.38 -24.30 -3.28
CA VAL A 397 1.51 -23.94 -2.41
C VAL A 397 2.07 -22.54 -2.70
N SER A 398 1.87 -22.03 -3.92
CA SER A 398 2.34 -20.70 -4.35
C SER A 398 1.36 -19.57 -4.02
N GLY A 399 0.14 -19.90 -3.58
CA GLY A 399 -0.86 -18.93 -3.13
C GLY A 399 -2.23 -19.17 -3.73
N ILE A 400 -3.03 -18.11 -3.78
CA ILE A 400 -4.37 -18.08 -4.38
C ILE A 400 -4.28 -17.38 -5.73
N ARG A 401 -5.02 -17.87 -6.72
CA ARG A 401 -5.13 -17.30 -8.06
C ARG A 401 -6.55 -17.39 -8.60
N MET A 402 -6.93 -16.42 -9.41
CA MET A 402 -8.21 -16.31 -10.12
C MET A 402 -8.38 -17.43 -11.16
N MET A 403 -9.54 -18.08 -11.21
CA MET A 403 -9.91 -19.00 -12.29
C MET A 403 -10.87 -18.32 -13.27
N ARG A 404 -11.12 -18.96 -14.43
CA ARG A 404 -11.99 -18.42 -15.49
C ARG A 404 -13.35 -17.96 -14.97
N GLY A 405 -13.99 -18.72 -14.08
CA GLY A 405 -15.30 -18.34 -13.52
C GLY A 405 -15.29 -17.01 -12.77
N LEU A 406 -14.21 -16.69 -12.04
CA LEU A 406 -14.07 -15.37 -11.40
C LEU A 406 -13.79 -14.28 -12.44
N GLY A 407 -12.98 -14.58 -13.47
CA GLY A 407 -12.74 -13.66 -14.57
C GLY A 407 -14.02 -13.28 -15.33
N GLU A 408 -14.93 -14.22 -15.54
CA GLU A 408 -16.25 -13.98 -16.16
C GLU A 408 -17.13 -13.05 -15.30
N ILE A 409 -17.13 -13.24 -13.98
CA ILE A 409 -17.89 -12.38 -13.06
C ILE A 409 -17.30 -10.97 -13.03
N LEU A 410 -15.98 -10.85 -12.93
CA LEU A 410 -15.27 -9.57 -12.89
C LEU A 410 -15.45 -8.78 -14.18
N LEU A 411 -15.41 -9.46 -15.34
CA LEU A 411 -15.73 -8.85 -16.63
C LEU A 411 -17.16 -8.29 -16.66
N LYS A 412 -18.15 -9.05 -16.17
CA LYS A 412 -19.54 -8.58 -16.09
C LYS A 412 -19.71 -7.36 -15.18
N GLU A 413 -18.93 -7.29 -14.10
CA GLU A 413 -18.91 -6.14 -13.19
C GLU A 413 -18.06 -4.96 -13.68
N GLY A 414 -17.29 -5.13 -14.77
CA GLY A 414 -16.35 -4.12 -15.26
C GLY A 414 -15.17 -3.85 -14.31
N LYS A 415 -14.80 -4.82 -13.46
CA LYS A 415 -13.71 -4.70 -12.50
C LYS A 415 -12.55 -5.60 -12.85
N ARG A 416 -11.33 -5.20 -12.50
CA ARG A 416 -10.10 -6.00 -12.72
C ARG A 416 -9.89 -6.43 -14.17
N VAL A 417 -10.36 -5.65 -15.15
CA VAL A 417 -10.32 -6.00 -16.58
C VAL A 417 -9.11 -5.35 -17.25
N VAL A 418 -8.40 -6.12 -18.05
CA VAL A 418 -7.44 -5.63 -19.06
C VAL A 418 -7.88 -6.16 -20.42
N GLU A 419 -8.24 -5.26 -21.32
CA GLU A 419 -8.56 -5.59 -22.71
C GLU A 419 -7.27 -5.70 -23.53
N THR A 420 -7.13 -6.79 -24.29
CA THR A 420 -5.92 -7.09 -25.06
C THR A 420 -6.22 -7.19 -26.56
N GLU A 421 -5.23 -6.88 -27.41
CA GLU A 421 -5.39 -7.08 -28.86
C GLU A 421 -5.37 -8.55 -29.26
N GLY A 422 -4.73 -9.39 -28.45
CA GLY A 422 -4.45 -10.78 -28.81
C GLY A 422 -4.09 -11.66 -27.63
N ILE A 423 -3.87 -12.93 -27.96
CA ILE A 423 -3.29 -13.93 -27.07
C ILE A 423 -1.81 -14.01 -27.44
N PHE A 424 -0.96 -13.58 -26.52
CA PHE A 424 0.48 -13.52 -26.71
C PHE A 424 1.17 -14.73 -26.09
N LYS A 425 2.33 -15.12 -26.63
CA LYS A 425 3.15 -16.18 -26.04
C LYS A 425 4.06 -15.59 -24.95
N GLY A 426 4.19 -16.31 -23.84
CA GLY A 426 5.05 -15.94 -22.71
C GLY A 426 4.30 -15.31 -21.54
N ASP A 427 5.06 -14.93 -20.52
CA ASP A 427 4.51 -14.56 -19.20
C ASP A 427 4.23 -13.06 -19.05
N ASN A 428 4.40 -12.27 -20.13
CA ASN A 428 4.27 -10.81 -20.11
C ASN A 428 3.42 -10.30 -21.27
N LEU A 429 2.57 -9.33 -20.97
CA LEU A 429 1.85 -8.48 -21.92
C LEU A 429 2.43 -7.06 -21.84
N PHE A 430 2.94 -6.56 -22.96
CA PHE A 430 3.49 -5.21 -23.05
C PHE A 430 2.39 -4.18 -23.31
N ILE A 431 2.63 -2.94 -22.88
CA ILE A 431 1.69 -1.81 -23.01
C ILE A 431 1.08 -1.67 -24.40
N PRO A 432 1.84 -1.77 -25.52
CA PRO A 432 1.25 -1.67 -26.86
C PRO A 432 0.18 -2.71 -27.19
N GLY A 433 0.14 -3.85 -26.48
CA GLY A 433 -0.86 -4.89 -26.67
C GLY A 433 -2.12 -4.74 -25.79
N ILE A 434 -2.21 -3.67 -24.98
CA ILE A 434 -3.33 -3.36 -24.09
C ILE A 434 -4.21 -2.29 -24.75
N LYS A 435 -5.49 -2.60 -24.95
CA LYS A 435 -6.50 -1.67 -25.50
C LYS A 435 -7.15 -0.81 -24.42
N GLY A 436 -7.32 -1.37 -23.24
CA GLY A 436 -8.04 -0.72 -22.14
C GLY A 436 -7.79 -1.43 -20.82
N ILE A 437 -8.02 -0.72 -19.73
CA ILE A 437 -7.89 -1.25 -18.37
C ILE A 437 -8.94 -0.56 -17.49
N SER A 438 -9.60 -1.33 -16.63
CA SER A 438 -10.63 -0.77 -15.74
C SER A 438 -10.02 0.13 -14.67
N GLU A 439 -10.75 1.16 -14.24
CA GLU A 439 -10.24 2.21 -13.34
C GLU A 439 -9.84 1.70 -11.95
N ASP A 440 -10.42 0.59 -11.50
CA ASP A 440 -10.14 -0.02 -10.19
C ASP A 440 -8.76 -0.69 -10.14
N VAL A 441 -8.13 -0.96 -11.29
CA VAL A 441 -6.88 -1.71 -11.38
C VAL A 441 -5.72 -0.85 -10.89
N LYS A 442 -5.00 -1.39 -9.92
CA LYS A 442 -3.73 -0.86 -9.43
C LYS A 442 -2.63 -1.91 -9.63
N PRO A 443 -1.36 -1.49 -9.75
CA PRO A 443 -0.23 -2.41 -9.89
C PRO A 443 -0.16 -3.42 -8.76
N GLY A 444 0.18 -4.66 -9.10
CA GLY A 444 0.25 -5.80 -8.18
C GLY A 444 -1.08 -6.52 -7.98
N MET A 445 -2.18 -5.98 -8.52
CA MET A 445 -3.47 -6.66 -8.51
C MET A 445 -3.55 -7.70 -9.62
N GLU A 446 -4.18 -8.84 -9.32
CA GLU A 446 -4.52 -9.84 -10.31
C GLU A 446 -5.70 -9.34 -11.17
N VAL A 447 -5.58 -9.49 -12.47
CA VAL A 447 -6.52 -8.99 -13.48
C VAL A 447 -6.95 -10.12 -14.42
N VAL A 448 -8.16 -10.02 -14.96
CA VAL A 448 -8.62 -10.84 -16.07
C VAL A 448 -8.21 -10.20 -17.39
N LEU A 449 -7.64 -10.99 -18.29
CA LEU A 449 -7.33 -10.60 -19.66
C LEU A 449 -8.53 -10.92 -20.55
N VAL A 450 -8.97 -9.95 -21.32
CA VAL A 450 -10.17 -10.03 -22.14
C VAL A 450 -9.82 -9.74 -23.59
N LYS A 451 -10.27 -10.61 -24.49
CA LYS A 451 -10.15 -10.43 -25.94
C LYS A 451 -11.52 -10.62 -26.56
N ASP A 452 -11.93 -9.69 -27.42
CA ASP A 452 -13.20 -9.73 -28.15
C ASP A 452 -14.41 -10.02 -27.23
N GLY A 453 -14.44 -9.39 -26.05
CA GLY A 453 -15.49 -9.55 -25.05
C GLY A 453 -15.46 -10.87 -24.26
N SER A 454 -14.44 -11.71 -24.44
CA SER A 454 -14.32 -13.00 -23.75
C SER A 454 -13.08 -13.05 -22.84
N PRO A 455 -13.19 -13.60 -21.62
CA PRO A 455 -12.04 -13.78 -20.73
C PRO A 455 -11.13 -14.89 -21.27
N VAL A 456 -9.91 -14.52 -21.63
CA VAL A 456 -8.92 -15.42 -22.23
C VAL A 456 -7.82 -15.84 -21.25
N GLY A 457 -7.61 -15.08 -20.18
CA GLY A 457 -6.56 -15.39 -19.22
C GLY A 457 -6.58 -14.50 -17.99
N ARG A 458 -5.50 -14.58 -17.22
CA ARG A 458 -5.23 -13.75 -16.05
C ARG A 458 -3.78 -13.28 -16.06
N GLY A 459 -3.48 -12.28 -15.25
CA GLY A 459 -2.11 -11.88 -14.92
C GLY A 459 -2.08 -10.90 -13.76
N VAL A 460 -0.90 -10.36 -13.46
CA VAL A 460 -0.70 -9.33 -12.44
C VAL A 460 -0.38 -8.01 -13.14
N SER A 461 -1.24 -7.01 -12.94
CA SER A 461 -1.03 -5.71 -13.57
C SER A 461 0.24 -5.05 -13.05
N GLN A 462 1.03 -4.50 -13.96
CA GLN A 462 2.19 -3.65 -13.67
C GLN A 462 1.84 -2.16 -13.74
N ILE A 463 0.66 -1.85 -14.27
CA ILE A 463 0.13 -0.51 -14.47
C ILE A 463 -1.32 -0.34 -13.96
N SER A 464 -1.77 0.90 -13.83
CA SER A 464 -3.17 1.29 -13.65
C SER A 464 -3.74 1.91 -14.93
N SER A 465 -5.02 2.24 -14.94
CA SER A 465 -5.65 3.06 -15.99
C SER A 465 -4.96 4.40 -16.19
N PHE A 466 -4.54 5.01 -15.09
CA PHE A 466 -3.82 6.27 -15.12
C PHE A 466 -2.48 6.14 -15.87
N ASP A 467 -1.70 5.07 -15.64
CA ASP A 467 -0.43 4.94 -16.37
C ASP A 467 -0.62 4.58 -17.83
N LEU A 468 -1.66 3.79 -18.18
CA LEU A 468 -1.93 3.44 -19.57
C LEU A 468 -2.15 4.69 -20.44
N ALA A 469 -2.73 5.75 -19.86
CA ALA A 469 -2.91 7.04 -20.54
C ALA A 469 -1.60 7.81 -20.76
N LEU A 470 -0.54 7.51 -20.01
CA LEU A 470 0.72 8.26 -20.00
C LEU A 470 1.88 7.49 -20.64
N GLU A 471 1.97 6.19 -20.38
CA GLU A 471 3.07 5.32 -20.81
C GLU A 471 2.76 4.67 -22.16
N LYS A 472 3.77 4.64 -23.05
CA LYS A 472 3.64 4.02 -24.39
C LYS A 472 4.41 2.70 -24.53
N LYS A 473 5.25 2.34 -23.57
CA LYS A 473 6.16 1.19 -23.65
C LYS A 473 6.43 0.57 -22.28
N GLY A 474 6.82 -0.69 -22.26
CA GLY A 474 7.12 -1.44 -21.04
C GLY A 474 6.14 -2.59 -20.81
N ILE A 475 6.34 -3.32 -19.71
CA ILE A 475 5.46 -4.42 -19.32
C ILE A 475 4.20 -3.81 -18.68
N GLY A 476 3.03 -4.14 -19.22
CA GLY A 476 1.73 -3.74 -18.67
C GLY A 476 1.13 -4.81 -17.77
N VAL A 477 1.26 -6.09 -18.09
CA VAL A 477 0.86 -7.23 -17.24
C VAL A 477 1.95 -8.29 -17.22
N SER A 478 2.23 -8.88 -16.07
CA SER A 478 3.18 -9.99 -15.87
C SER A 478 2.49 -11.22 -15.30
N ASP A 479 3.19 -12.36 -15.15
CA ASP A 479 2.60 -13.62 -14.65
C ASP A 479 1.36 -14.03 -15.48
N VAL A 480 1.42 -13.78 -16.79
CA VAL A 480 0.31 -14.02 -17.71
C VAL A 480 0.09 -15.52 -17.86
N SER A 481 -1.14 -15.96 -17.65
CA SER A 481 -1.58 -17.33 -17.83
C SER A 481 -2.94 -17.34 -18.52
N TYR A 482 -3.03 -18.02 -19.66
CA TYR A 482 -4.28 -18.15 -20.39
C TYR A 482 -5.13 -19.28 -19.81
N PHE A 483 -6.43 -19.05 -19.76
CA PHE A 483 -7.37 -20.12 -19.44
C PHE A 483 -7.33 -21.11 -20.61
N GLY A 484 -7.23 -22.41 -20.31
CA GLY A 484 -7.34 -23.44 -21.35
C GLY A 484 -8.62 -23.24 -22.16
N SER A 485 -8.59 -23.62 -23.44
CA SER A 485 -9.81 -23.75 -24.24
C SER A 485 -10.79 -24.63 -23.47
N ALA A 486 -12.04 -24.17 -23.34
CA ALA A 486 -13.10 -25.04 -22.89
C ALA A 486 -13.25 -26.10 -23.99
N GLU A 487 -12.71 -27.29 -23.74
CA GLU A 487 -13.10 -28.50 -24.48
C GLU A 487 -14.49 -28.94 -24.03
#